data_AF-A0A812GSK3-F1
#
_entry.id   AF-A0A812GSK3-F1
#
_cell.length_a   1.000
_cell.length_b   1.000
_cell.length_c   1.000
_cell.angle_alpha   90.00
_cell.angle_beta   90.00
_cell.angle_gamma   90.00
#
_symmetry.space_group_name_H-M   'P 1'
#
loop_
_entity.id
_entity.type
_entity.pdbx_description
1 polymer ?
#
loop_
_entity_poly.entity_id
_entity_poly.type
_entity_poly.pdbx_seq_one_letter_code
_entity_poly.pdbx_strand_id
1 'polypeptide(L)'
;VVEPNNTVHAAFAAGSMHPERTIPLVVHGDEGRGRKRLPVMVVNTHGLIGAGCRAFEEFHKDAPRMHQQAMPVNIKGHSVDTRFLAFVLSKKAYGTDSRYLQQMFDALVADLCELSTIGIKVKSKSGDETWRCAVVGAVGDLQFFTKVAGNNVPERFAYLDGHAQAYLQRQNKKLYCRYINELTVGFDSYQKCPQGAWQKASDTTLLLEIFEDFCDVHASMASENAILGWTYTGVVNLNACVRLLYRSGLWMTQRQALDASATGMNFLKSYGHLVISWEYMQELLDVQENGSRLNFVA
;
A
#
# COMPACT_ATOMS: atom_id res chain seq x y z
N VAL A 1 -7.53 -5.41 -2.03
CA VAL A 1 -6.50 -4.46 -2.51
C VAL A 1 -6.59 -4.45 -4.03
N VAL A 2 -6.76 -3.28 -4.65
CA VAL A 2 -6.61 -3.17 -6.11
C VAL A 2 -5.12 -3.31 -6.34
N GLU A 3 -4.67 -4.45 -6.84
CA GLU A 3 -3.31 -4.51 -7.36
C GLU A 3 -3.21 -3.55 -8.54
N PRO A 4 -2.22 -2.65 -8.58
CA PRO A 4 -2.01 -1.84 -9.75
C PRO A 4 -1.59 -2.80 -10.88
N ASN A 5 -2.53 -3.11 -11.77
CA ASN A 5 -2.25 -3.76 -13.05
C ASN A 5 -1.39 -2.81 -13.88
N ASN A 6 -0.08 -2.83 -13.63
CA ASN A 6 0.86 -2.04 -14.41
C ASN A 6 0.99 -2.68 -15.79
N THR A 7 0.39 -2.05 -16.79
CA THR A 7 0.32 -2.54 -18.17
C THR A 7 1.59 -2.29 -18.97
N VAL A 8 2.62 -1.64 -18.39
CA VAL A 8 3.85 -1.26 -19.09
C VAL A 8 4.58 -2.48 -19.67
N HIS A 9 4.72 -3.56 -18.89
CA HIS A 9 5.36 -4.79 -19.36
C HIS A 9 4.56 -5.47 -20.47
N ALA A 10 3.23 -5.51 -20.35
CA ALA A 10 2.36 -6.06 -21.38
C ALA A 10 2.44 -5.23 -22.68
N ALA A 11 2.54 -3.91 -22.58
CA ALA A 11 2.70 -3.01 -23.71
C ALA A 11 4.06 -3.16 -24.41
N PHE A 12 5.14 -3.41 -23.65
CA PHE A 12 6.42 -3.79 -24.24
C PHE A 12 6.36 -5.14 -24.97
N ALA A 13 5.75 -6.15 -24.33
CA ALA A 13 5.59 -7.47 -24.95
C ALA A 13 4.72 -7.44 -26.21
N ALA A 14 3.69 -6.59 -26.23
CA ALA A 14 2.82 -6.38 -27.38
C ALA A 14 3.45 -5.50 -28.48
N GLY A 15 4.62 -4.91 -28.24
CA GLY A 15 5.28 -3.99 -29.18
C GLY A 15 4.59 -2.64 -29.36
N SER A 16 3.60 -2.31 -28.52
CA SER A 16 2.93 -1.00 -28.55
C SER A 16 3.78 0.10 -27.90
N MET A 17 4.73 -0.29 -27.03
CA MET A 17 5.79 0.56 -26.53
C MET A 17 7.17 -0.06 -26.80
N HIS A 18 8.18 0.79 -26.95
CA HIS A 18 9.58 0.38 -27.13
C HIS A 18 10.41 0.84 -25.94
N PRO A 19 11.09 -0.06 -25.20
CA PRO A 19 11.91 0.32 -24.05
C PRO A 19 12.93 1.42 -24.36
N GLU A 20 13.57 1.34 -25.52
CA GLU A 20 14.58 2.31 -26.03
C GLU A 20 14.05 3.75 -26.17
N ARG A 21 12.73 3.92 -26.23
CA ARG A 21 12.04 5.20 -26.47
C ARG A 21 10.97 5.49 -25.41
N THR A 22 11.11 4.88 -24.23
CA THR A 22 10.18 5.03 -23.12
C THR A 22 10.92 5.48 -21.88
N ILE A 23 10.55 6.66 -21.37
CA ILE A 23 11.11 7.24 -20.15
C ILE A 23 10.30 6.70 -18.96
N PRO A 24 10.90 5.94 -18.03
CA PRO A 24 10.22 5.52 -16.82
C PRO A 24 10.02 6.71 -15.88
N LEU A 25 8.81 6.88 -15.37
CA LEU A 25 8.44 7.93 -14.42
C LEU A 25 7.93 7.33 -13.12
N VAL A 26 8.15 8.06 -12.04
CA VAL A 26 7.51 7.86 -10.74
C VAL A 26 6.66 9.07 -10.41
N VAL A 27 5.46 8.82 -9.88
CA VAL A 27 4.67 9.86 -9.22
C VAL A 27 5.10 9.92 -7.76
N HIS A 28 5.61 11.06 -7.32
CA HIS A 28 6.01 11.27 -5.95
C HIS A 28 5.09 12.28 -5.27
N GLY A 29 4.56 11.93 -4.11
CA GLY A 29 3.80 12.87 -3.31
C GLY A 29 4.19 12.88 -1.84
N ASP A 30 4.04 14.05 -1.25
CA ASP A 30 4.48 14.33 0.12
C ASP A 30 3.50 15.31 0.77
N GLU A 31 3.12 15.06 2.03
CA GLU A 31 2.36 16.01 2.83
C GLU A 31 3.31 16.82 3.73
N GLY A 32 3.95 17.80 3.11
CA GLY A 32 4.78 18.76 3.81
C GLY A 32 3.98 19.69 4.73
N ARG A 33 4.71 20.48 5.54
CA ARG A 33 4.14 21.53 6.40
C ARG A 33 4.45 22.90 5.82
N GLY A 34 3.41 23.66 5.48
CA GLY A 34 3.51 25.04 5.03
C GLY A 34 3.69 26.05 6.16
N ARG A 35 3.68 27.35 5.79
CA ARG A 35 3.72 28.47 6.74
C ARG A 35 2.55 28.34 7.74
N LYS A 36 2.84 28.44 9.03
CA LYS A 36 1.91 28.16 10.16
C LYS A 36 1.59 26.67 10.40
N ARG A 37 2.44 25.75 9.93
CA ARG A 37 2.32 24.29 10.16
C ARG A 37 1.06 23.65 9.58
N LEU A 38 0.38 24.33 8.67
CA LEU A 38 -0.75 23.74 7.95
C LEU A 38 -0.21 22.76 6.89
N PRO A 39 -0.77 21.54 6.79
CA PRO A 39 -0.34 20.58 5.79
C PRO A 39 -0.59 21.06 4.36
N VAL A 40 0.33 20.70 3.46
CA VAL A 40 0.30 21.01 2.03
C VAL A 40 0.68 19.74 1.29
N MET A 41 -0.22 19.29 0.40
CA MET A 41 0.05 18.19 -0.51
C MET A 41 0.90 18.73 -1.66
N VAL A 42 2.04 18.10 -1.91
CA VAL A 42 2.91 18.40 -3.06
C VAL A 42 3.02 17.13 -3.87
N VAL A 43 2.65 17.18 -5.15
CA VAL A 43 2.78 16.05 -6.08
C VAL A 43 3.69 16.47 -7.21
N ASN A 44 4.72 15.67 -7.47
CA ASN A 44 5.65 15.82 -8.57
C ASN A 44 5.82 14.50 -9.30
N THR A 45 6.34 14.57 -10.53
CA THR A 45 6.83 13.41 -11.26
C THR A 45 8.33 13.51 -11.42
N HIS A 46 9.02 12.38 -11.43
CA HIS A 46 10.44 12.37 -11.76
C HIS A 46 10.80 11.08 -12.50
N GLY A 47 11.87 11.16 -13.29
CA GLY A 47 12.40 9.99 -13.97
C GLY A 47 12.85 8.93 -12.97
N LEU A 48 12.65 7.66 -13.31
CA LEU A 48 13.20 6.51 -12.60
C LEU A 48 14.48 6.10 -13.31
N ILE A 49 15.56 6.80 -13.03
CA ILE A 49 16.78 6.66 -13.83
C ILE A 49 17.90 6.05 -12.99
N GLY A 50 18.42 4.92 -13.47
CA GLY A 50 19.72 4.35 -13.07
C GLY A 50 20.89 5.04 -13.77
N ALA A 51 22.12 4.58 -13.50
CA ALA A 51 23.40 5.02 -14.07
C ALA A 51 23.66 6.54 -14.18
N GLY A 52 24.61 7.06 -13.40
CA GLY A 52 25.08 8.46 -13.49
C GLY A 52 24.51 9.43 -12.44
N CYS A 53 23.73 8.95 -11.47
CA CYS A 53 23.47 9.69 -10.23
C CYS A 53 24.59 9.45 -9.21
N ARG A 54 24.78 10.35 -8.23
CA ARG A 54 25.82 10.21 -7.20
C ARG A 54 25.72 8.88 -6.45
N ALA A 55 24.52 8.44 -6.12
CA ALA A 55 24.29 7.14 -5.48
C ALA A 55 24.78 5.98 -6.34
N PHE A 56 24.52 6.00 -7.65
CA PHE A 56 25.03 4.97 -8.56
C PHE A 56 26.56 4.95 -8.63
N GLU A 57 27.21 6.12 -8.67
CA GLU A 57 28.68 6.22 -8.62
C GLU A 57 29.25 5.66 -7.30
N GLU A 58 28.56 5.87 -6.18
CA GLU A 58 28.94 5.35 -4.86
C GLU A 58 28.74 3.83 -4.76
N PHE A 59 27.63 3.31 -5.27
CA PHE A 59 27.31 1.88 -5.26
C PHE A 59 28.10 1.06 -6.29
N HIS A 60 28.51 1.67 -7.41
CA HIS A 60 29.18 0.97 -8.51
C HIS A 60 30.50 1.65 -8.86
N LYS A 61 31.46 1.55 -7.93
CA LYS A 61 32.81 2.16 -8.07
C LYS A 61 33.58 1.68 -9.30
N ASP A 62 33.30 0.47 -9.75
CA ASP A 62 33.95 -0.14 -10.92
C ASP A 62 33.20 0.13 -12.24
N ALA A 63 32.04 0.81 -12.19
CA ALA A 63 31.33 1.17 -13.40
C ALA A 63 32.16 2.14 -14.27
N PRO A 64 32.11 2.04 -15.60
CA PRO A 64 32.78 2.97 -16.50
C PRO A 64 32.40 4.42 -16.14
N ARG A 65 33.42 5.28 -15.99
CA ARG A 65 33.23 6.69 -15.60
C ARG A 65 32.25 7.39 -16.55
N MET A 66 31.45 8.34 -16.04
CA MET A 66 30.37 9.06 -16.77
C MET A 66 30.70 9.46 -18.23
N HIS A 67 31.94 9.86 -18.53
CA HIS A 67 32.36 10.29 -19.87
C HIS A 67 32.45 9.14 -20.89
N GLN A 68 32.46 7.89 -20.44
CA GLN A 68 32.47 6.68 -21.25
C GLN A 68 31.07 6.08 -21.43
N GLN A 69 30.07 6.62 -20.74
CA GLN A 69 28.68 6.20 -20.84
C GLN A 69 27.98 7.04 -21.91
N ALA A 70 27.21 6.38 -22.80
CA ALA A 70 26.68 6.99 -24.01
C ALA A 70 25.72 8.17 -23.77
N MET A 71 25.14 8.31 -22.56
CA MET A 71 24.35 9.47 -22.13
C MET A 71 24.36 9.59 -20.60
N PRO A 72 25.20 10.44 -19.98
CA PRO A 72 25.09 10.72 -18.56
C PRO A 72 23.80 11.49 -18.28
N VAL A 73 23.05 11.06 -17.27
CA VAL A 73 21.80 11.71 -16.89
C VAL A 73 22.11 12.88 -15.99
N ASN A 74 21.51 14.03 -16.27
CA ASN A 74 21.83 15.31 -15.63
C ASN A 74 21.18 15.43 -14.23
N ILE A 75 21.37 14.41 -13.37
CA ILE A 75 20.81 14.35 -12.00
C ILE A 75 21.86 14.81 -10.96
N LYS A 76 22.93 15.46 -11.41
CA LYS A 76 23.76 16.32 -10.54
C LYS A 76 23.10 17.70 -10.55
N GLY A 77 22.36 18.04 -9.50
CA GLY A 77 21.61 19.30 -9.44
C GLY A 77 20.62 19.35 -8.29
N HIS A 78 19.86 20.44 -8.19
CA HIS A 78 18.83 20.57 -7.17
C HIS A 78 17.64 19.69 -7.54
N SER A 79 16.82 19.28 -6.55
CA SER A 79 15.59 18.51 -6.82
C SER A 79 14.59 19.24 -7.74
N VAL A 80 14.77 20.55 -7.93
CA VAL A 80 13.99 21.39 -8.85
C VAL A 80 14.33 21.09 -10.31
N ASP A 81 15.54 20.63 -10.60
CA ASP A 81 15.99 20.35 -11.97
C ASP A 81 15.63 18.92 -12.41
N THR A 82 15.18 18.09 -11.47
CA THR A 82 15.01 16.64 -11.64
C THR A 82 13.61 16.15 -11.29
N ARG A 83 12.81 16.96 -10.58
CA ARG A 83 11.41 16.69 -10.25
C ARG A 83 10.52 17.74 -10.88
N PHE A 84 9.58 17.29 -11.69
CA PHE A 84 8.60 18.14 -12.35
C PHE A 84 7.37 18.28 -11.46
N LEU A 85 7.17 19.48 -10.92
CA LEU A 85 6.02 19.77 -10.07
C LEU A 85 4.73 19.62 -10.88
N ALA A 86 3.86 18.69 -10.47
CA ALA A 86 2.56 18.51 -11.10
C ALA A 86 1.55 19.46 -10.47
N PHE A 87 1.37 19.39 -9.14
CA PHE A 87 0.51 20.32 -8.43
C PHE A 87 0.86 20.45 -6.95
N VAL A 88 0.33 21.53 -6.35
CA VAL A 88 0.38 21.81 -4.92
C VAL A 88 -1.02 22.14 -4.43
N LEU A 89 -1.47 21.48 -3.37
CA LEU A 89 -2.79 21.70 -2.81
C LEU A 89 -2.68 21.92 -1.30
N SER A 90 -3.32 22.97 -0.78
CA SER A 90 -3.33 23.22 0.67
C SER A 90 -4.35 22.33 1.39
N LYS A 91 -4.11 21.96 2.66
CA LYS A 91 -5.10 21.19 3.45
C LYS A 91 -6.47 21.86 3.53
N LYS A 92 -6.55 23.19 3.44
CA LYS A 92 -7.85 23.88 3.40
C LYS A 92 -8.67 23.53 2.16
N ALA A 93 -8.00 23.25 1.04
CA ALA A 93 -8.67 22.89 -0.20
C ALA A 93 -9.12 21.42 -0.23
N TYR A 94 -8.34 20.49 0.32
CA TYR A 94 -8.68 19.06 0.27
C TYR A 94 -9.08 18.39 1.59
N GLY A 95 -9.02 19.12 2.71
CA GLY A 95 -9.10 18.52 4.04
C GLY A 95 -10.50 18.02 4.44
N THR A 96 -11.54 18.74 4.04
CA THR A 96 -12.95 18.36 4.28
C THR A 96 -13.61 17.73 3.06
N ASP A 97 -13.03 17.96 1.89
CA ASP A 97 -13.59 17.57 0.60
C ASP A 97 -12.49 17.06 -0.30
N SER A 98 -12.43 15.74 -0.48
CA SER A 98 -11.43 15.09 -1.32
C SER A 98 -11.63 15.36 -2.81
N ARG A 99 -12.77 15.92 -3.23
CA ARG A 99 -13.09 16.14 -4.65
C ARG A 99 -12.03 16.95 -5.37
N TYR A 100 -11.49 18.00 -4.74
CA TYR A 100 -10.43 18.80 -5.37
C TYR A 100 -9.14 18.00 -5.53
N LEU A 101 -8.78 17.19 -4.53
CA LEU A 101 -7.59 16.34 -4.64
C LEU A 101 -7.77 15.27 -5.74
N GLN A 102 -8.95 14.64 -5.78
CA GLN A 102 -9.33 13.66 -6.81
C GLN A 102 -9.27 14.29 -8.20
N GLN A 103 -9.88 15.46 -8.40
CA GLN A 103 -9.84 16.18 -9.69
C GLN A 103 -8.42 16.50 -10.15
N MET A 104 -7.52 16.88 -9.22
CA MET A 104 -6.11 17.12 -9.55
C MET A 104 -5.39 15.82 -9.97
N PHE A 105 -5.70 14.69 -9.33
CA PHE A 105 -5.17 13.39 -9.76
C PHE A 105 -5.78 12.92 -11.08
N ASP A 106 -7.08 13.12 -11.31
CA ASP A 106 -7.73 12.76 -12.56
C ASP A 106 -7.10 13.51 -13.73
N ALA A 107 -6.81 14.81 -13.55
CA ALA A 107 -6.09 15.60 -14.54
C ALA A 107 -4.66 15.08 -14.77
N LEU A 108 -3.91 14.82 -13.69
CA LEU A 108 -2.56 14.26 -13.79
C LEU A 108 -2.54 12.88 -14.48
N VAL A 109 -3.50 12.01 -14.17
CA VAL A 109 -3.65 10.69 -14.77
C VAL A 109 -3.97 10.84 -16.25
N ALA A 110 -4.86 11.75 -16.64
CA ALA A 110 -5.16 12.02 -18.05
C ALA A 110 -3.90 12.42 -18.84
N ASP A 111 -3.11 13.36 -18.31
CA ASP A 111 -1.85 13.80 -18.92
C ASP A 111 -0.84 12.66 -19.05
N LEU A 112 -0.67 11.85 -18.00
CA LEU A 112 0.27 10.71 -17.99
C LEU A 112 -0.22 9.57 -18.92
N CYS A 113 -1.53 9.38 -19.04
CA CYS A 113 -2.12 8.45 -19.99
C CYS A 113 -1.86 8.90 -21.44
N GLU A 114 -2.01 10.19 -21.74
CA GLU A 114 -1.66 10.74 -23.06
C GLU A 114 -0.15 10.56 -23.35
N LEU A 115 0.73 10.89 -22.41
CA LEU A 115 2.17 10.72 -22.57
C LEU A 115 2.61 9.25 -22.74
N SER A 116 1.89 8.30 -22.15
CA SER A 116 2.19 6.86 -22.30
C SER A 116 1.63 6.28 -23.60
N THR A 117 0.50 6.77 -24.09
CA THR A 117 -0.16 6.23 -25.29
C THR A 117 0.29 6.93 -26.57
N ILE A 118 0.19 8.26 -26.59
CA ILE A 118 0.51 9.12 -27.73
C ILE A 118 2.01 9.47 -27.73
N GLY A 119 2.54 9.90 -26.59
CA GLY A 119 3.92 10.33 -26.44
C GLY A 119 4.22 11.72 -27.04
N ILE A 120 5.50 12.08 -27.05
CA ILE A 120 6.03 13.38 -27.49
C ILE A 120 6.84 13.17 -28.77
N LYS A 121 6.56 13.96 -29.80
CA LYS A 121 7.36 13.98 -31.04
C LYS A 121 8.56 14.90 -30.88
N VAL A 122 9.74 14.35 -31.07
CA VAL A 122 11.03 15.05 -30.98
C VAL A 122 11.70 14.99 -32.35
N LYS A 123 12.11 16.15 -32.87
CA LYS A 123 12.90 16.21 -34.11
C LYS A 123 14.35 15.85 -33.79
N SER A 124 14.83 14.75 -34.35
CA SER A 124 16.24 14.36 -34.29
C SER A 124 16.92 14.58 -35.66
N LYS A 125 18.25 14.60 -35.67
CA LYS A 125 19.04 14.56 -36.91
C LYS A 125 18.75 13.29 -37.73
N SER A 126 18.31 12.21 -37.07
CA SER A 126 17.89 10.94 -37.68
C SER A 126 16.45 10.93 -38.22
N GLY A 127 15.67 12.00 -37.99
CA GLY A 127 14.25 12.09 -38.34
C GLY A 127 13.36 12.38 -37.13
N ASP A 128 12.04 12.36 -37.36
CA ASP A 128 11.05 12.56 -36.30
C ASP A 128 10.94 11.29 -35.45
N GLU A 129 11.11 11.45 -34.14
CA GLU A 129 11.07 10.37 -33.17
C GLU A 129 9.91 10.56 -32.20
N THR A 130 9.25 9.48 -31.77
CA THR A 130 8.24 9.54 -30.70
C THR A 130 8.81 8.92 -29.43
N TRP A 131 8.80 9.71 -28.35
CA TRP A 131 9.19 9.31 -27.00
C TRP A 131 7.97 9.20 -26.12
N ARG A 132 7.89 8.15 -25.31
CA ARG A 132 6.77 7.95 -24.37
C ARG A 132 7.24 8.07 -22.94
N CYS A 133 6.31 8.37 -22.04
CA CYS A 133 6.57 8.32 -20.61
C CYS A 133 5.69 7.25 -19.97
N ALA A 134 6.29 6.34 -19.19
CA ALA A 134 5.58 5.26 -18.54
C ALA A 134 5.68 5.41 -17.03
N VAL A 135 4.54 5.56 -16.34
CA VAL A 135 4.51 5.56 -14.87
C VAL A 135 4.71 4.12 -14.40
N VAL A 136 5.83 3.86 -13.75
CA VAL A 136 6.16 2.51 -13.27
C VAL A 136 5.85 2.33 -11.78
N GLY A 137 5.61 3.42 -11.05
CA GLY A 137 5.21 3.37 -9.65
C GLY A 137 4.89 4.74 -9.06
N ALA A 138 4.52 4.72 -7.77
CA ALA A 138 4.36 5.91 -6.95
C ALA A 138 5.22 5.79 -5.68
N VAL A 139 5.78 6.90 -5.22
CA VAL A 139 6.57 6.99 -3.99
C VAL A 139 6.06 8.16 -3.15
N GLY A 140 6.30 8.15 -1.85
CA GLY A 140 5.80 9.21 -0.99
C GLY A 140 5.72 8.84 0.47
N ASP A 141 5.23 9.76 1.28
CA ASP A 141 4.94 9.49 2.69
C ASP A 141 3.62 8.71 2.85
N LEU A 142 3.42 8.10 4.03
CA LEU A 142 2.22 7.31 4.31
C LEU A 142 0.94 8.17 4.22
N GLN A 143 1.03 9.48 4.50
CA GLN A 143 -0.09 10.40 4.43
C GLN A 143 -0.54 10.64 2.99
N PHE A 144 0.40 10.75 2.04
CA PHE A 144 0.13 10.78 0.61
C PHE A 144 -0.60 9.50 0.20
N PHE A 145 -0.02 8.32 0.45
CA PHE A 145 -0.65 7.06 0.04
C PHE A 145 -2.04 6.85 0.63
N THR A 146 -2.26 7.25 1.89
CA THR A 146 -3.58 7.16 2.53
C THR A 146 -4.64 7.98 1.80
N LYS A 147 -4.27 9.12 1.23
CA LYS A 147 -5.19 10.03 0.52
C LYS A 147 -5.36 9.66 -0.95
N VAL A 148 -4.28 9.28 -1.62
CA VAL A 148 -4.28 8.99 -3.07
C VAL A 148 -4.83 7.61 -3.38
N ALA A 149 -4.60 6.63 -2.51
CA ALA A 149 -5.22 5.31 -2.65
C ALA A 149 -6.74 5.32 -2.46
N GLY A 150 -7.37 6.51 -2.35
CA GLY A 150 -8.82 6.69 -2.28
C GLY A 150 -9.46 5.88 -1.16
N ASN A 151 -8.76 5.79 -0.02
CA ASN A 151 -9.19 4.97 1.09
C ASN A 151 -8.95 5.75 2.37
N ASN A 152 -9.75 6.80 2.56
CA ASN A 152 -9.92 7.32 3.90
C ASN A 152 -10.41 6.18 4.81
N VAL A 153 -10.05 6.22 6.10
CA VAL A 153 -10.42 5.19 7.07
C VAL A 153 -11.92 4.81 6.98
N PRO A 154 -12.86 5.76 6.81
CA PRO A 154 -14.28 5.45 6.58
C PRO A 154 -14.55 4.54 5.39
N GLU A 155 -13.94 4.76 4.22
CA GLU A 155 -14.11 3.94 3.02
C GLU A 155 -13.60 2.51 3.24
N ARG A 156 -12.49 2.34 3.95
CA ARG A 156 -11.97 1.01 4.32
C ARG A 156 -12.95 0.25 5.20
N PHE A 157 -13.53 0.94 6.18
CA PHE A 157 -14.57 0.37 7.03
C PHE A 157 -15.84 0.04 6.24
N ALA A 158 -16.27 0.92 5.33
CA ALA A 158 -17.43 0.67 4.47
C ALA A 158 -17.21 -0.56 3.56
N TYR A 159 -16.00 -0.74 3.03
CA TYR A 159 -15.63 -1.93 2.26
C TYR A 159 -15.67 -3.20 3.11
N LEU A 160 -15.07 -3.18 4.30
CA LEU A 160 -15.09 -4.32 5.23
C LEU A 160 -16.51 -4.65 5.70
N ASP A 161 -17.30 -3.62 6.02
CA ASP A 161 -18.70 -3.80 6.41
C ASP A 161 -19.52 -4.39 5.26
N GLY A 162 -19.35 -3.92 4.02
CA GLY A 162 -20.03 -4.46 2.85
C GLY A 162 -19.82 -5.98 2.69
N HIS A 163 -18.58 -6.44 2.85
CA HIS A 163 -18.27 -7.88 2.88
C HIS A 163 -18.90 -8.61 4.05
N ALA A 164 -18.81 -8.03 5.26
CA ALA A 164 -19.42 -8.59 6.46
C ALA A 164 -20.94 -8.75 6.32
N GLN A 165 -21.64 -7.71 5.85
CA GLN A 165 -23.09 -7.74 5.64
C GLN A 165 -23.47 -8.79 4.59
N ALA A 166 -22.70 -8.91 3.49
CA ALA A 166 -22.93 -9.93 2.48
C ALA A 166 -22.81 -11.35 3.06
N TYR A 167 -21.77 -11.62 3.86
CA TYR A 167 -21.62 -12.91 4.56
C TYR A 167 -22.80 -13.17 5.52
N LEU A 168 -23.12 -12.20 6.38
CA LEU A 168 -24.19 -12.32 7.38
C LEU A 168 -25.55 -12.60 6.72
N GLN A 169 -25.84 -11.95 5.59
CA GLN A 169 -27.03 -12.19 4.80
C GLN A 169 -27.06 -13.62 4.24
N ARG A 170 -25.96 -14.11 3.65
CA ARG A 170 -25.86 -15.50 3.13
C ARG A 170 -26.08 -16.54 4.22
N GLN A 171 -25.56 -16.29 5.42
CA GLN A 171 -25.64 -17.20 6.56
C GLN A 171 -26.90 -17.02 7.42
N ASN A 172 -27.75 -16.02 7.12
CA ASN A 172 -28.89 -15.62 7.94
C ASN A 172 -28.50 -15.35 9.42
N LYS A 173 -27.36 -14.68 9.63
CA LYS A 173 -26.83 -14.29 10.95
C LYS A 173 -26.88 -12.76 11.12
N LYS A 174 -26.71 -12.27 12.34
CA LYS A 174 -26.67 -10.82 12.65
C LYS A 174 -25.62 -10.54 13.72
N LEU A 175 -24.85 -9.46 13.54
CA LEU A 175 -23.98 -8.90 14.58
C LEU A 175 -24.81 -8.05 15.57
N TYR A 176 -24.46 -8.09 16.85
CA TYR A 176 -24.99 -7.18 17.87
C TYR A 176 -24.56 -5.73 17.62
N CYS A 177 -23.29 -5.51 17.24
CA CYS A 177 -22.81 -4.18 16.85
C CYS A 177 -23.43 -3.65 15.54
N ARG A 178 -24.18 -4.49 14.81
CA ARG A 178 -24.85 -4.25 13.51
C ARG A 178 -23.92 -3.97 12.33
N TYR A 179 -22.88 -3.18 12.50
CA TYR A 179 -21.96 -2.73 11.45
C TYR A 179 -20.50 -2.78 11.92
N ILE A 180 -19.57 -2.92 10.98
CA ILE A 180 -18.13 -2.78 11.23
C ILE A 180 -17.69 -1.37 10.81
N ASN A 181 -17.42 -0.51 11.78
CA ASN A 181 -16.97 0.87 11.57
C ASN A 181 -15.93 1.30 12.61
N GLU A 182 -15.40 2.52 12.45
CA GLU A 182 -14.39 3.13 13.34
C GLU A 182 -14.77 3.01 14.83
N LEU A 183 -16.02 3.33 15.16
CA LEU A 183 -16.51 3.30 16.54
C LEU A 183 -16.54 1.87 17.08
N THR A 184 -17.12 0.93 16.32
CA THR A 184 -17.24 -0.47 16.75
C THR A 184 -15.88 -1.15 16.87
N VAL A 185 -14.92 -0.81 16.01
CA VAL A 185 -13.55 -1.33 16.12
C VAL A 185 -12.75 -0.59 17.20
N GLY A 186 -13.18 0.63 17.59
CA GLY A 186 -12.44 1.48 18.50
C GLY A 186 -11.16 2.00 17.86
N PHE A 187 -11.21 2.32 16.57
CA PHE A 187 -10.10 2.93 15.85
C PHE A 187 -10.06 4.43 16.13
N ASP A 188 -8.97 4.89 16.75
CA ASP A 188 -8.75 6.31 17.07
C ASP A 188 -7.63 6.89 16.21
N SER A 189 -6.53 6.16 16.06
CA SER A 189 -5.42 6.51 15.17
C SER A 189 -4.58 5.28 14.82
N TYR A 190 -3.71 5.41 13.82
CA TYR A 190 -2.75 4.36 13.45
C TYR A 190 -1.71 4.02 14.53
N GLN A 191 -1.58 4.87 15.57
CA GLN A 191 -0.62 4.66 16.66
C GLN A 191 -1.23 3.92 17.85
N LYS A 192 -2.56 3.73 17.85
CA LYS A 192 -3.27 3.08 18.95
C LYS A 192 -3.87 1.77 18.48
N CYS A 193 -3.68 0.73 19.30
CA CYS A 193 -4.34 -0.54 19.06
C CYS A 193 -5.86 -0.39 19.23
N PRO A 194 -6.68 -0.89 18.28
CA PRO A 194 -8.13 -0.86 18.41
C PRO A 194 -8.61 -1.63 19.64
N GLN A 195 -9.62 -1.09 20.34
CA GLN A 195 -10.11 -1.67 21.60
C GLN A 195 -11.27 -2.66 21.43
N GLY A 196 -11.99 -2.57 20.30
CA GLY A 196 -13.18 -3.37 20.02
C GLY A 196 -14.37 -3.06 20.95
N ALA A 197 -15.27 -2.21 20.47
CA ALA A 197 -16.53 -1.84 21.15
C ALA A 197 -17.72 -2.75 20.75
N TRP A 198 -17.48 -4.03 20.47
CA TRP A 198 -18.50 -5.03 20.15
C TRP A 198 -18.74 -6.01 21.31
N GLN A 199 -19.79 -6.84 21.20
CA GLN A 199 -20.07 -7.85 22.21
C GLN A 199 -19.07 -9.01 22.07
N LYS A 200 -18.08 -9.07 22.97
CA LYS A 200 -16.90 -9.96 22.83
C LYS A 200 -17.21 -11.46 22.77
N ALA A 201 -18.35 -11.93 23.27
CA ALA A 201 -18.66 -13.36 23.29
C ALA A 201 -19.36 -13.82 22.00
N SER A 202 -20.27 -13.00 21.47
CA SER A 202 -21.12 -13.31 20.32
C SER A 202 -20.51 -12.78 19.03
N ASP A 203 -20.25 -11.47 18.95
CA ASP A 203 -19.75 -10.83 17.74
C ASP A 203 -18.35 -11.33 17.38
N THR A 204 -17.48 -11.62 18.34
CA THR A 204 -16.13 -12.14 18.05
C THR A 204 -16.20 -13.42 17.22
N THR A 205 -17.10 -14.35 17.53
CA THR A 205 -17.23 -15.60 16.75
C THR A 205 -17.65 -15.32 15.30
N LEU A 206 -18.57 -14.39 15.10
CA LEU A 206 -19.03 -14.00 13.77
C LEU A 206 -17.96 -13.22 13.00
N LEU A 207 -17.20 -12.35 13.67
CA LEU A 207 -16.10 -11.59 13.05
C LEU A 207 -14.98 -12.51 12.58
N LEU A 208 -14.65 -13.57 13.34
CA LEU A 208 -13.69 -14.59 12.90
C LEU A 208 -14.20 -15.32 11.66
N GLU A 209 -15.48 -15.70 11.63
CA GLU A 209 -16.09 -16.33 10.46
C GLU A 209 -16.13 -15.43 9.22
N ILE A 210 -16.46 -14.15 9.40
CA ILE A 210 -16.44 -13.15 8.32
C ILE A 210 -15.03 -13.04 7.73
N PHE A 211 -14.02 -13.05 8.59
CA PHE A 211 -12.63 -12.94 8.15
C PHE A 211 -12.15 -14.21 7.41
N GLU A 212 -12.59 -15.40 7.85
CA GLU A 212 -12.36 -16.65 7.12
C GLU A 212 -12.98 -16.60 5.72
N ASP A 213 -14.28 -16.26 5.63
CA ASP A 213 -14.99 -16.12 4.35
C ASP A 213 -14.32 -15.09 3.42
N PHE A 214 -13.88 -13.95 3.97
CA PHE A 214 -13.13 -12.96 3.21
C PHE A 214 -11.84 -13.55 2.61
N CYS A 215 -11.05 -14.26 3.41
CA CYS A 215 -9.80 -14.86 2.92
C CYS A 215 -10.04 -16.01 1.93
N ASP A 216 -11.12 -16.78 2.10
CA ASP A 216 -11.50 -17.84 1.18
C ASP A 216 -11.92 -17.27 -0.19
N VAL A 217 -12.72 -16.20 -0.19
CA VAL A 217 -13.12 -15.47 -1.41
C VAL A 217 -11.92 -14.80 -2.08
N HIS A 218 -10.92 -14.39 -1.29
CA HIS A 218 -9.71 -13.70 -1.74
C HIS A 218 -8.45 -14.55 -1.56
N ALA A 219 -8.52 -15.84 -1.87
CA ALA A 219 -7.44 -16.80 -1.58
C ALA A 219 -6.07 -16.42 -2.18
N SER A 220 -6.04 -15.88 -3.40
CA SER A 220 -4.79 -15.41 -4.03
C SER A 220 -4.13 -14.31 -3.18
N MET A 221 -4.93 -13.32 -2.76
CA MET A 221 -4.49 -12.22 -1.94
C MET A 221 -3.95 -12.67 -0.57
N ALA A 222 -4.61 -13.66 0.06
CA ALA A 222 -4.16 -14.23 1.32
C ALA A 222 -2.85 -15.02 1.16
N SER A 223 -2.64 -15.66 0.00
CA SER A 223 -1.40 -16.42 -0.28
C SER A 223 -0.20 -15.55 -0.64
N GLU A 224 -0.45 -14.40 -1.29
CA GLU A 224 0.59 -13.47 -1.75
C GLU A 224 1.03 -12.48 -0.67
N ASN A 225 0.14 -12.16 0.28
CA ASN A 225 0.43 -11.24 1.38
C ASN A 225 0.73 -12.01 2.68
N ALA A 226 2.00 -12.02 3.11
CA ALA A 226 2.43 -12.73 4.31
C ALA A 226 1.66 -12.33 5.58
N ILE A 227 1.35 -11.04 5.77
CA ILE A 227 0.57 -10.58 6.94
C ILE A 227 -0.84 -11.16 6.88
N LEU A 228 -1.50 -11.08 5.72
CA LEU A 228 -2.85 -11.59 5.55
C LEU A 228 -2.89 -13.11 5.71
N GLY A 229 -1.91 -13.83 5.16
CA GLY A 229 -1.79 -15.29 5.28
C GLY A 229 -1.59 -15.76 6.73
N TRP A 230 -0.72 -15.09 7.49
CA TRP A 230 -0.54 -15.40 8.91
C TRP A 230 -1.76 -15.00 9.76
N THR A 231 -2.41 -13.89 9.41
CA THR A 231 -3.66 -13.47 10.06
C THR A 231 -4.77 -14.49 9.82
N TYR A 232 -4.95 -14.95 8.58
CA TYR A 232 -5.91 -15.99 8.21
C TYR A 232 -5.63 -17.29 8.97
N THR A 233 -4.38 -17.75 8.99
CA THR A 233 -3.97 -18.94 9.75
C THR A 233 -4.29 -18.79 11.25
N GLY A 234 -4.00 -17.61 11.82
CA GLY A 234 -4.31 -17.31 13.20
C GLY A 234 -5.82 -17.34 13.47
N VAL A 235 -6.61 -16.68 12.62
CA VAL A 235 -8.08 -16.61 12.74
C VAL A 235 -8.71 -18.01 12.67
N VAL A 236 -8.31 -18.85 11.72
CA VAL A 236 -8.81 -20.24 11.60
C VAL A 236 -8.57 -21.04 12.89
N ASN A 237 -7.36 -20.94 13.44
CA ASN A 237 -7.01 -21.63 14.69
C ASN A 237 -7.78 -21.05 15.89
N LEU A 238 -7.92 -19.74 15.97
CA LEU A 238 -8.67 -19.08 17.05
C LEU A 238 -10.15 -19.45 16.99
N ASN A 239 -10.76 -19.44 15.80
CA ASN A 239 -12.15 -19.80 15.62
C ASN A 239 -12.41 -21.27 15.95
N ALA A 240 -11.50 -22.17 15.55
CA ALA A 240 -11.56 -23.58 15.93
C ALA A 240 -11.52 -23.76 17.46
N CYS A 241 -10.60 -23.07 18.14
CA CYS A 241 -10.50 -23.08 19.60
C CYS A 241 -11.78 -22.55 20.26
N VAL A 242 -12.26 -21.37 19.85
CA VAL A 242 -13.46 -20.73 20.43
C VAL A 242 -14.72 -21.57 20.19
N ARG A 243 -14.90 -22.14 19.00
CA ARG A 243 -16.01 -23.06 18.71
C ARG A 243 -15.97 -24.30 19.59
N LEU A 244 -14.79 -24.87 19.81
CA LEU A 244 -14.62 -26.03 20.67
C LEU A 244 -14.95 -25.70 22.12
N LEU A 245 -14.51 -24.55 22.62
CA LEU A 245 -14.83 -24.07 23.97
C LEU A 245 -16.33 -23.87 24.15
N TYR A 246 -17.01 -23.20 23.21
CA TYR A 246 -18.46 -22.95 23.32
C TYR A 246 -19.35 -24.19 23.09
N ARG A 247 -18.87 -25.18 22.34
CA ARG A 247 -19.60 -26.45 22.13
C ARG A 247 -19.35 -27.47 23.23
N SER A 248 -18.28 -27.32 23.99
CA SER A 248 -17.98 -28.23 25.10
C SER A 248 -18.95 -28.01 26.26
N GLY A 249 -19.20 -29.06 27.03
CA GLY A 249 -19.91 -28.92 28.30
C GLY A 249 -19.07 -28.16 29.33
N LEU A 250 -19.64 -27.91 30.51
CA LEU A 250 -18.94 -27.30 31.64
C LEU A 250 -17.59 -27.99 31.94
N TRP A 251 -17.55 -29.30 31.73
CA TRP A 251 -16.34 -30.13 31.81
C TRP A 251 -15.97 -30.63 30.41
N MET A 252 -14.77 -30.26 29.97
CA MET A 252 -14.20 -30.78 28.73
C MET A 252 -13.66 -32.19 28.96
N THR A 253 -13.83 -33.07 27.98
CA THR A 253 -13.08 -34.33 27.94
C THR A 253 -11.59 -34.05 27.75
N GLN A 254 -10.74 -35.00 28.14
CA GLN A 254 -9.28 -34.89 27.91
C GLN A 254 -8.95 -34.57 26.46
N ARG A 255 -9.65 -35.19 25.50
CA ARG A 255 -9.46 -34.94 24.07
C ARG A 255 -9.83 -33.51 23.69
N GLN A 256 -10.99 -33.01 24.11
CA GLN A 256 -11.40 -31.63 23.83
C GLN A 256 -10.42 -30.63 24.45
N ALA A 257 -9.92 -30.88 25.66
CA ALA A 257 -8.94 -30.00 26.30
C ALA A 257 -7.61 -29.95 25.50
N LEU A 258 -7.15 -31.10 25.00
CA LEU A 258 -5.97 -31.18 24.14
C LEU A 258 -6.18 -30.44 22.82
N ASP A 259 -7.32 -30.65 22.15
CA ASP A 259 -7.63 -30.01 20.87
C ASP A 259 -7.76 -28.48 21.02
N ALA A 260 -8.38 -27.99 22.11
CA ALA A 260 -8.47 -26.56 22.41
C ALA A 260 -7.10 -25.95 22.72
N SER A 261 -6.27 -26.66 23.50
CA SER A 261 -4.90 -26.23 23.78
C SER A 261 -4.07 -26.15 22.50
N ALA A 262 -4.15 -27.16 21.63
CA ALA A 262 -3.40 -27.20 20.38
C ALA A 262 -3.79 -26.06 19.42
N THR A 263 -5.10 -25.86 19.20
CA THR A 263 -5.61 -24.77 18.35
C THR A 263 -5.30 -23.38 18.94
N GLY A 264 -5.46 -23.20 20.25
CA GLY A 264 -5.06 -21.97 20.93
C GLY A 264 -3.56 -21.67 20.81
N MET A 265 -2.70 -22.70 20.95
CA MET A 265 -1.25 -22.56 20.81
C MET A 265 -0.85 -22.23 19.37
N ASN A 266 -1.50 -22.83 18.38
CA ASN A 266 -1.24 -22.52 16.98
C ASN A 266 -1.63 -21.08 16.63
N PHE A 267 -2.74 -20.57 17.17
CA PHE A 267 -3.07 -19.15 17.06
C PHE A 267 -1.94 -18.26 17.62
N LEU A 268 -1.41 -18.57 18.81
CA LEU A 268 -0.31 -17.80 19.40
C LEU A 268 0.96 -17.85 18.55
N LYS A 269 1.27 -18.99 17.92
CA LYS A 269 2.40 -19.09 16.98
C LYS A 269 2.19 -18.21 15.75
N SER A 270 1.00 -18.23 15.15
CA SER A 270 0.66 -17.34 14.02
C SER A 270 0.77 -15.87 14.42
N TYR A 271 0.33 -15.51 15.62
CA TYR A 271 0.50 -14.17 16.16
C TYR A 271 1.99 -13.80 16.34
N GLY A 272 2.83 -14.72 16.82
CA GLY A 272 4.28 -14.52 16.89
C GLY A 272 4.90 -14.23 15.52
N HIS A 273 4.47 -14.94 14.46
CA HIS A 273 4.91 -14.65 13.09
C HIS A 273 4.50 -13.27 12.59
N LEU A 274 3.31 -12.78 12.97
CA LEU A 274 2.85 -11.43 12.62
C LEU A 274 3.73 -10.36 13.27
N VAL A 275 4.11 -10.54 14.54
CA VAL A 275 5.00 -9.61 15.25
C VAL A 275 6.36 -9.54 14.57
N ILE A 276 6.96 -10.68 14.24
CA ILE A 276 8.27 -10.73 13.55
C ILE A 276 8.16 -10.10 12.15
N SER A 277 7.09 -10.39 11.42
CA SER A 277 6.86 -9.81 10.08
C SER A 277 6.69 -8.29 10.15
N TRP A 278 6.06 -7.79 11.22
CA TRP A 278 5.91 -6.36 11.48
C TRP A 278 7.25 -5.69 11.75
N GLU A 279 8.08 -6.26 12.62
CA GLU A 279 9.42 -5.73 12.92
C GLU A 279 10.29 -5.66 11.66
N TYR A 280 10.27 -6.72 10.82
CA TYR A 280 11.02 -6.72 9.56
C TYR A 280 10.56 -5.64 8.58
N MET A 281 9.25 -5.37 8.50
CA MET A 281 8.74 -4.27 7.69
C MET A 281 9.13 -2.90 8.24
N GLN A 282 9.13 -2.73 9.56
CA GLN A 282 9.59 -1.48 10.18
C GLN A 282 11.07 -1.24 9.88
N GLU A 283 11.93 -2.27 9.96
CA GLU A 283 13.34 -2.15 9.59
C GLU A 283 13.52 -1.77 8.11
N LEU A 284 12.75 -2.37 7.19
CA LEU A 284 12.80 -2.00 5.78
C LEU A 284 12.35 -0.56 5.52
N LEU A 285 11.31 -0.09 6.22
CA LEU A 285 10.82 1.28 6.12
C LEU A 285 11.84 2.27 6.72
N ASP A 286 12.45 1.95 7.86
CA ASP A 286 13.49 2.77 8.49
C ASP A 286 14.74 2.87 7.62
N VAL A 287 15.12 1.80 6.90
CA VAL A 287 16.22 1.84 5.92
C VAL A 287 15.88 2.76 4.75
N GLN A 288 14.64 2.77 4.27
CA GLN A 288 14.21 3.67 3.19
C GLN A 288 14.15 5.14 3.65
N GLU A 289 13.65 5.42 4.86
CA GLU A 289 13.60 6.78 5.41
C GLU A 289 15.00 7.31 5.77
N ASN A 290 15.87 6.49 6.38
CA ASN A 290 17.20 6.90 6.81
C ASN A 290 18.26 6.84 5.69
N GLY A 291 18.02 6.11 4.60
CA GLY A 291 18.81 6.18 3.38
C GLY A 291 18.83 7.59 2.75
N SER A 292 17.86 8.44 3.13
CA SER A 292 17.80 9.87 2.75
C SER A 292 18.54 10.80 3.73
N ARG A 293 19.06 10.28 4.85
CA ARG A 293 19.67 11.04 5.96
C ARG A 293 21.01 10.46 6.44
N LEU A 294 21.83 9.91 5.54
CA LEU A 294 23.23 9.62 5.87
C LEU A 294 24.05 10.93 5.96
N ASN A 295 23.95 11.61 7.10
CA ASN A 295 25.04 12.43 7.61
C ASN A 295 26.04 11.47 8.25
N PHE A 296 27.14 11.19 7.54
CA PHE A 296 28.30 10.55 8.13
C PHE A 296 28.92 11.51 9.15
N VAL A 297 28.88 11.12 10.42
CA VAL A 297 29.92 11.49 11.39
C VAL A 297 30.85 10.29 11.49
N ALA A 298 31.95 10.36 10.74
CA ALA A 298 33.23 9.75 11.03
C ALA A 298 34.29 10.59 10.30
#